data_AF-A0A3D4P8T9-F1
#
_entry.id   AF-A0A3D4P8T9-F1
#
_cell.length_a   1.000
_cell.length_b   1.000
_cell.length_c   1.000
_cell.angle_alpha   90.00
_cell.angle_beta   90.00
_cell.angle_gamma   90.00
#
_symmetry.space_group_name_H-M   'P 1'
#
loop_
_entity.id
_entity.type
_entity.pdbx_description
1 polymer ?
#
loop_
_entity_poly.entity_id
_entity_poly.type
_entity_poly.pdbx_seq_one_letter_code
_entity_poly.pdbx_strand_id
1 'polypeptide(L)'
;MSKLIKLFTRKLSSSQVDVQIGQIVCWVFAIIVMLIGINKISRMDLSEAQLIFGILLVMILTLQMIIAGMILPIVDYVSQKQKENP
;
A
#
# COMPACT_ATOMS: atom_id res chain seq x y z
N MET A 1 -21.86 6.67 7.17
CA MET A 1 -20.68 6.39 6.32
C MET A 1 -19.96 7.64 5.82
N SER A 2 -20.64 8.69 5.33
CA SER A 2 -19.97 9.90 4.78
C SER A 2 -19.05 10.67 5.76
N LYS A 3 -19.33 10.63 7.08
CA LYS A 3 -18.49 11.32 8.09
C LYS A 3 -17.15 10.62 8.38
N LEU A 4 -17.08 9.29 8.28
CA LEU A 4 -15.84 8.53 8.51
C LEU A 4 -14.83 8.75 7.39
N ILE A 5 -15.32 8.81 6.15
CA ILE A 5 -14.49 9.13 4.98
C ILE A 5 -13.96 10.56 5.11
N LYS A 6 -14.81 11.53 5.48
CA LYS A 6 -14.40 12.93 5.70
C LYS A 6 -13.34 13.11 6.80
N LEU A 7 -13.30 12.24 7.80
CA LEU A 7 -12.24 12.25 8.81
C LEU A 7 -10.92 11.70 8.26
N PHE A 8 -10.97 10.67 7.42
CA PHE A 8 -9.80 10.14 6.71
C PHE A 8 -9.25 11.09 5.63
N THR A 9 -10.08 11.97 5.06
CA THR A 9 -9.64 12.93 4.02
C THR A 9 -9.17 14.27 4.60
N ARG A 10 -9.31 14.50 5.90
CA ARG A 10 -8.93 15.76 6.52
C ARG A 10 -7.43 15.67 6.85
N LYS A 11 -6.60 16.47 6.15
CA LYS A 11 -5.17 16.64 6.47
C LYS A 11 -4.98 16.74 7.98
N LEU A 12 -4.37 15.72 8.59
CA LEU A 12 -4.40 15.57 10.05
C LEU A 12 -3.40 16.50 10.73
N SER A 13 -2.32 16.91 10.04
CA SER A 13 -1.34 17.81 10.66
C SER A 13 -0.48 18.61 9.66
N SER A 14 0.10 17.97 8.64
CA SER A 14 0.97 18.59 7.63
C SER A 14 1.16 17.61 6.46
N SER A 15 1.33 18.11 5.22
CA SER A 15 1.49 17.26 4.01
C SER A 15 2.55 16.18 4.19
N GLN A 16 3.69 16.54 4.79
CA GLN A 16 4.81 15.62 5.01
C GLN A 16 4.49 14.52 6.04
N VAL A 17 3.72 14.84 7.07
CA VAL A 17 3.32 13.88 8.11
C VAL A 17 2.30 12.90 7.55
N ASP A 18 1.32 13.39 6.78
CA ASP A 18 0.32 12.55 6.12
C ASP A 18 0.97 11.56 5.14
N VAL A 19 2.00 11.99 4.40
CA VAL A 19 2.79 11.12 3.51
C VAL A 19 3.54 10.05 4.29
N GLN A 20 4.27 10.42 5.34
CA GLN A 20 5.04 9.44 6.15
C GLN A 20 4.13 8.39 6.76
N ILE A 21 2.96 8.78 7.29
CA ILE A 21 1.96 7.85 7.79
C ILE A 21 1.46 6.93 6.67
N GLY A 22 1.16 7.49 5.48
CA GLY A 22 0.77 6.70 4.32
C GLY A 22 1.82 5.66 3.91
N GLN A 23 3.10 6.03 3.94
CA GLN A 23 4.21 5.09 3.64
C GLN A 23 4.29 3.96 4.66
N ILE A 24 4.24 4.28 5.95
CA ILE A 24 4.26 3.28 7.03
C ILE A 24 3.08 2.33 6.89
N VAL A 25 1.88 2.85 6.61
CA VAL A 25 0.69 2.03 6.38
C VAL A 25 0.88 1.11 5.17
N CYS A 26 1.39 1.61 4.04
CA CYS A 26 1.68 0.79 2.88
C CYS A 26 2.67 -0.34 3.17
N TRP A 27 3.74 -0.07 3.94
CA TRP A 27 4.73 -1.09 4.31
C TRP A 27 4.16 -2.13 5.27
N VAL A 28 3.41 -1.70 6.29
CA VAL A 28 2.73 -2.60 7.22
C VAL A 28 1.74 -3.50 6.46
N PHE A 29 0.96 -2.93 5.54
CA PHE A 29 0.05 -3.71 4.70
C PHE A 29 0.80 -4.68 3.79
N ALA A 30 1.94 -4.31 3.21
CA ALA A 30 2.74 -5.21 2.39
C ALA A 30 3.17 -6.46 3.19
N ILE A 31 3.65 -6.27 4.43
CA ILE A 31 4.01 -7.37 5.33
C ILE A 31 2.80 -8.25 5.65
N ILE A 32 1.66 -7.62 5.99
CA ILE A 32 0.42 -8.35 6.31
C ILE A 32 -0.06 -9.17 5.12
N VAL A 33 -0.08 -8.59 3.91
CA VAL A 33 -0.50 -9.28 2.68
C VAL A 33 0.41 -10.46 2.40
N MET A 34 1.73 -10.31 2.56
CA MET A 34 2.69 -11.38 2.36
C MET A 34 2.47 -12.53 3.36
N LEU A 35 2.34 -12.22 4.66
CA LEU A 35 2.11 -13.24 5.69
C LEU A 35 0.77 -13.96 5.51
N ILE A 36 -0.32 -13.22 5.25
CA ILE A 36 -1.64 -13.81 5.02
C ILE A 36 -1.65 -14.63 3.73
N GLY A 37 -1.02 -14.12 2.67
CA GLY A 37 -0.93 -14.77 1.36
C GLY A 37 -0.22 -16.12 1.46
N ILE A 38 0.98 -16.16 2.05
CA ILE A 38 1.74 -17.40 2.24
C ILE A 38 0.97 -18.37 3.15
N ASN A 39 0.42 -17.89 4.27
CA ASN A 39 -0.34 -18.75 5.19
C ASN A 39 -1.58 -19.34 4.50
N LYS A 40 -2.29 -18.57 3.67
CA LYS A 40 -3.42 -19.10 2.89
C LYS A 40 -3.00 -20.15 1.89
N ILE A 41 -1.94 -19.90 1.10
CA ILE A 41 -1.43 -20.86 0.12
C ILE A 41 -1.00 -22.15 0.81
N SER A 42 -0.32 -22.06 1.96
CA SER A 42 0.17 -23.22 2.71
C SER A 42 -0.94 -24.14 3.26
N ARG A 43 -2.17 -23.62 3.38
CA ARG A 43 -3.32 -24.36 3.91
C ARG A 43 -4.20 -24.98 2.81
N MET A 44 -3.86 -24.76 1.55
CA MET A 44 -4.61 -25.30 0.42
C MET A 44 -3.87 -26.50 -0.17
N ASP A 45 -4.59 -27.60 -0.39
CA ASP A 45 -4.10 -28.71 -1.21
C ASP A 45 -4.13 -28.27 -2.69
N LEU A 46 -3.05 -27.65 -3.12
CA LEU A 46 -2.88 -27.13 -4.48
C LEU A 46 -1.97 -28.05 -5.29
N SER A 47 -2.22 -28.11 -6.59
CA SER A 47 -1.24 -28.67 -7.51
C SER A 47 0.01 -27.77 -7.59
N GLU A 48 1.15 -28.34 -8.01
CA GLU A 48 2.41 -27.59 -8.12
C GLU A 48 2.28 -26.30 -8.93
N ALA A 49 1.56 -26.36 -10.06
CA ALA A 49 1.31 -25.19 -10.89
C ALA A 49 0.49 -24.12 -10.14
N GLN A 50 -0.56 -24.52 -9.42
CA GLN A 50 -1.40 -23.60 -8.65
C GLN A 50 -0.63 -22.95 -7.48
N LEU A 51 0.29 -23.70 -6.86
CA LEU A 51 1.16 -23.18 -5.81
C LEU A 51 2.10 -22.10 -6.36
N ILE A 52 2.73 -22.34 -7.53
CA ILE A 52 3.58 -21.35 -8.20
C ILE A 52 2.79 -20.08 -8.54
N PHE A 53 1.60 -20.22 -9.16
CA PHE A 53 0.75 -19.08 -9.47
C PHE A 53 0.27 -18.34 -8.21
N GLY A 54 -0.03 -19.06 -7.14
CA GLY A 54 -0.39 -18.49 -5.85
C GLY A 54 0.73 -17.64 -5.27
N ILE A 55 1.95 -18.17 -5.21
CA ILE A 55 3.13 -17.44 -4.71
C ILE A 55 3.39 -16.20 -5.57
N LEU A 56 3.34 -16.36 -6.90
CA LEU A 56 3.52 -15.25 -7.84
C LEU A 56 2.48 -14.15 -7.61
N LEU A 57 1.22 -14.51 -7.39
CA LEU A 57 0.15 -13.55 -7.10
C LEU A 57 0.42 -12.79 -5.79
N VAL A 58 0.81 -13.49 -4.72
CA VAL A 58 1.13 -12.86 -3.42
C VAL A 58 2.31 -11.89 -3.56
N MET A 59 3.33 -12.27 -4.32
CA MET A 59 4.47 -11.40 -4.61
C MET A 59 4.05 -10.15 -5.37
N ILE A 60 3.22 -10.27 -6.41
CA ILE A 60 2.73 -9.12 -7.19
C ILE A 60 1.93 -8.17 -6.31
N LEU A 61 1.00 -8.67 -5.49
CA LEU A 61 0.19 -7.84 -4.60
C LEU A 61 1.04 -7.13 -3.55
N THR A 62 2.02 -7.83 -2.98
CA THR A 62 2.98 -7.24 -2.02
C THR A 62 3.79 -6.13 -2.69
N LEU A 63 4.27 -6.37 -3.91
CA LEU A 63 5.05 -5.39 -4.68
C LEU A 63 4.23 -4.14 -5.01
N GLN A 64 2.96 -4.28 -5.37
CA GLN A 64 2.08 -3.12 -5.60
C GLN A 64 1.96 -2.21 -4.38
N MET A 65 1.87 -2.78 -3.16
CA MET A 65 1.82 -2.01 -1.92
C MET A 65 3.13 -1.29 -1.64
N ILE A 66 4.27 -1.92 -1.93
CA ILE A 66 5.59 -1.28 -1.82
C ILE A 66 5.71 -0.13 -2.81
N ILE A 67 5.32 -0.33 -4.07
CA ILE A 67 5.31 0.70 -5.12
C ILE A 67 4.42 1.88 -4.71
N ALA A 68 3.23 1.62 -4.18
CA ALA A 68 2.35 2.68 -3.67
C ALA A 68 3.03 3.49 -2.55
N GLY A 69 3.71 2.82 -1.61
CA GLY A 69 4.51 3.48 -0.57
C GLY A 69 5.65 4.34 -1.11
N MET A 70 6.28 3.94 -2.21
CA MET A 70 7.34 4.73 -2.87
C MET A 70 6.79 5.92 -3.67
N ILE A 71 5.60 5.80 -4.24
CA ILE A 71 4.98 6.85 -5.07
C ILE A 71 4.43 8.02 -4.22
N LEU A 72 3.90 7.73 -3.03
CA LEU A 72 3.34 8.76 -2.12
C LEU A 72 4.20 10.02 -1.93
N PRO A 73 5.50 9.94 -1.59
CA PRO A 73 6.35 11.13 -1.43
C PRO A 73 6.62 11.86 -2.75
N ILE A 74 6.68 11.14 -3.87
CA ILE A 74 6.88 11.73 -5.20
C ILE A 74 5.67 12.57 -5.57
N VAL A 75 4.46 12.05 -5.33
CA VAL A 75 3.20 12.76 -5.61
C VAL A 75 3.06 14.00 -4.74
N ASP A 76 3.42 13.94 -3.46
CA ASP A 76 3.40 15.11 -2.58
C ASP A 76 4.40 16.16 -3.06
N TYR A 77 5.64 15.76 -3.40
CA TYR A 77 6.65 16.68 -3.96
C TYR A 77 6.17 17.38 -5.23
N VAL A 78 5.59 16.64 -6.18
CA VAL A 78 5.04 17.21 -7.42
C VAL A 78 3.87 18.15 -7.12
N SER A 79 3.01 17.80 -6.17
CA SER A 79 1.86 18.62 -5.78
C SER A 79 2.27 19.92 -5.08
N GLN A 80 3.37 19.92 -4.31
CA GLN A 80 3.92 21.13 -3.70
C GLN A 80 4.55 22.04 -4.76
N LYS A 81 5.34 21.46 -5.67
CA LYS A 81 6.02 22.21 -6.75
C LYS A 81 5.03 22.92 -7.69
N GLN A 82 3.89 22.30 -8.00
CA GLN A 82 2.83 22.96 -8.78
C GLN A 82 2.17 24.15 -8.06
N LYS A 83 2.16 24.16 -6.72
CA LYS A 83 1.59 25.29 -5.97
C LYS A 83 2.52 26.49 -5.89
N GLU A 84 3.83 26.27 -6.01
CA GLU A 84 4.83 27.35 -6.02
C GLU A 84 4.98 28.02 -7.40
N ASN A 85 4.47 27.42 -8.48
CA ASN A 85 4.57 27.95 -9.84
C ASN A 85 3.24 27.74 -10.59
N PRO A 86 2.24 28.64 -10.40
CA PRO A 86 0.88 28.49 -10.92
C PRO A 86 0.77 28.59 -12.45
#